data_AF-A0A392QCB9-F1
#
_entry.id   AF-A0A392QCB9-F1
#
_cell.length_a   1.000
_cell.length_b   1.000
_cell.length_c   1.000
_cell.angle_alpha   90.00
_cell.angle_beta   90.00
_cell.angle_gamma   90.00
#
_symmetry.space_group_name_H-M   'P 1'
#
loop_
_entity.id
_entity.type
_entity.pdbx_description
1 polymer ?
#
loop_
_entity_poly.entity_id
_entity_poly.type
_entity_poly.pdbx_seq_one_letter_code
_entity_poly.pdbx_strand_id
1 'polypeptide(L)'
;MEAMMARNLFTGYKVGEQDSVSVSHLQFADDTLLLGAKNWANIRALRAVLVLFESMSGLKVNFNKSMLVGVNISDSWLHEAASALCCKVGNVSFLYLGLPIGGDPRRLGFWELVLDRIKNRLSGWKSRFLSFGGRLILLKSVLTSLFVYALS
;
A
#
# COMPACT_ATOMS: atom_id res chain seq x y z
N MET A 1 12.48 -9.95 6.53
CA MET A 1 11.27 -10.81 6.63
C MET A 1 11.55 -12.25 6.24
N GLU A 2 12.26 -12.52 5.14
CA GLU A 2 12.56 -13.89 4.68
C GLU A 2 13.22 -14.76 5.76
N ALA A 3 14.21 -14.22 6.49
CA ALA A 3 14.85 -14.94 7.60
C ALA A 3 13.88 -15.34 8.73
N MET A 4 12.83 -14.55 8.97
CA MET A 4 11.80 -14.89 9.97
C MET A 4 10.90 -16.03 9.46
N MET A 5 10.58 -16.04 8.16
CA MET A 5 9.82 -17.14 7.55
C MET A 5 10.63 -18.44 7.53
N ALA A 6 11.91 -18.38 7.13
CA ALA A 6 12.79 -19.54 7.12
C ALA A 6 12.97 -20.19 8.50
N ARG A 7 12.83 -19.40 9.58
CA ARG A 7 12.90 -19.86 10.96
C ARG A 7 11.53 -20.19 11.59
N ASN A 8 10.45 -20.17 10.81
CA ASN A 8 9.07 -20.37 11.26
C ASN A 8 8.63 -19.40 12.38
N LEU A 9 9.26 -18.22 12.45
CA LEU A 9 8.91 -17.17 13.41
C LEU A 9 7.80 -16.25 12.89
N PHE A 10 7.61 -16.22 11.57
CA PHE A 10 6.56 -15.45 10.91
C PHE A 10 5.89 -16.29 9.82
N THR A 11 4.56 -16.31 9.81
CA THR A 11 3.74 -16.98 8.80
C THR A 11 3.22 -15.96 7.79
N GLY A 12 3.79 -15.95 6.58
CA GLY A 12 3.32 -15.11 5.48
C GLY A 12 1.91 -15.46 5.00
N TYR A 13 1.34 -14.60 4.16
CA TYR A 13 0.05 -14.83 3.54
C TYR A 13 0.21 -15.74 2.31
N LYS A 14 -0.62 -16.77 2.18
CA LYS A 14 -0.56 -17.72 1.05
C LYS A 14 -1.57 -17.32 -0.03
N VAL A 15 -1.12 -17.27 -1.28
CA VAL A 15 -1.93 -16.92 -2.46
C VAL A 15 -1.93 -18.08 -3.44
N GLY A 16 -3.12 -18.50 -3.90
CA GLY A 16 -3.30 -19.62 -4.83
C GLY A 16 -3.67 -20.94 -4.15
N GLU A 17 -4.49 -21.76 -4.82
CA GLU A 17 -5.02 -23.03 -4.28
C GLU A 17 -4.08 -24.23 -4.47
N GLN A 18 -3.47 -24.37 -5.66
CA GLN A 18 -2.66 -25.54 -6.02
C GLN A 18 -1.15 -25.30 -5.82
N ASP A 19 -0.63 -24.15 -6.28
CA ASP A 19 0.77 -23.73 -6.07
C ASP A 19 0.80 -22.47 -5.20
N SER A 20 0.55 -22.66 -3.90
CA SER A 20 0.41 -21.52 -2.99
C SER A 20 1.72 -20.75 -2.83
N VAL A 21 1.77 -19.51 -3.30
CA VAL A 21 2.91 -18.60 -3.11
C VAL A 21 2.76 -17.92 -1.75
N SER A 22 3.77 -18.02 -0.90
CA SER A 22 3.78 -17.31 0.38
C SER A 22 4.38 -15.91 0.21
N VAL A 23 3.55 -14.89 0.38
CA VAL A 23 3.94 -13.48 0.34
C VAL A 23 4.03 -12.97 1.78
N SER A 24 5.19 -12.43 2.15
CA SER A 24 5.43 -11.86 3.48
C SER A 24 5.56 -10.35 3.50
N HIS A 25 6.02 -9.77 2.39
CA HIS A 25 6.23 -8.34 2.26
C HIS A 25 6.24 -7.91 0.79
N LEU A 26 5.91 -6.64 0.57
CA LEU A 26 6.11 -5.91 -0.67
C LEU A 26 6.74 -4.57 -0.31
N GLN A 27 7.88 -4.24 -0.93
CA GLN A 27 8.63 -3.05 -0.56
C GLN A 27 8.97 -2.23 -1.81
N PHE A 28 8.75 -0.92 -1.71
CA PHE A 28 9.21 0.06 -2.69
C PHE A 28 9.75 1.29 -1.95
N ALA A 29 11.06 1.52 -2.04
CA ALA A 29 11.75 2.55 -1.25
C ALA A 29 11.41 2.45 0.26
N ASP A 30 10.79 3.50 0.83
CA ASP A 30 10.33 3.59 2.21
C ASP A 30 8.90 3.06 2.44
N ASP A 31 8.12 2.83 1.37
CA ASP A 31 6.77 2.29 1.45
C ASP A 31 6.77 0.75 1.47
N THR A 32 6.56 0.18 2.66
CA THR A 32 6.59 -1.27 2.89
C THR A 32 5.23 -1.80 3.35
N LEU A 33 4.71 -2.81 2.65
CA LEU A 33 3.58 -3.63 3.08
C LEU A 33 4.10 -4.94 3.67
N LEU A 34 3.59 -5.32 4.83
CA LEU A 34 3.91 -6.59 5.50
C LEU A 34 2.64 -7.42 5.57
N LEU A 35 2.68 -8.64 5.03
CA LEU A 35 1.53 -9.54 4.92
C LEU A 35 1.76 -10.79 5.75
N GLY A 36 0.77 -11.15 6.58
CA GLY A 36 0.87 -12.35 7.41
C GLY A 36 -0.50 -12.86 7.86
N ALA A 37 -0.53 -14.11 8.28
CA ALA A 37 -1.72 -14.72 8.85
C ALA A 37 -2.11 -14.08 10.19
N LYS A 38 -3.41 -14.10 10.52
CA LYS A 38 -3.93 -13.66 11.81
C LYS A 38 -3.43 -14.59 12.92
N ASN A 39 -2.43 -14.15 13.68
CA ASN A 39 -2.04 -14.76 14.95
C ASN A 39 -1.15 -13.81 15.76
N TRP A 40 -1.11 -14.00 17.08
CA TRP A 40 -0.31 -13.15 17.97
C TRP A 40 1.21 -13.33 17.80
N ALA A 41 1.66 -14.50 17.33
CA ALA A 41 3.08 -14.74 17.07
C ALA A 41 3.61 -13.81 15.96
N ASN A 42 2.85 -13.65 14.87
CA ASN A 42 3.13 -12.75 13.76
C ASN A 42 3.16 -11.30 14.21
N ILE A 43 2.21 -10.86 15.04
CA ILE A 43 2.20 -9.48 15.57
C ILE A 43 3.46 -9.20 16.38
N ARG A 44 3.89 -10.13 17.25
CA ARG A 44 5.12 -9.98 18.03
C ARG A 44 6.37 -10.03 17.14
N ALA A 45 6.39 -10.94 16.17
CA ALA A 45 7.49 -11.05 15.21
C ALA A 45 7.65 -9.76 14.39
N LEU A 46 6.54 -9.17 13.91
CA LEU A 46 6.56 -7.87 13.23
C LEU A 46 7.12 -6.78 14.13
N ARG A 47 6.65 -6.66 15.37
CA ARG A 47 7.18 -5.69 16.32
C ARG A 47 8.68 -5.86 16.54
N ALA A 48 9.13 -7.10 16.75
CA ALA A 48 10.55 -7.40 16.95
C ALA A 48 11.38 -7.02 15.73
N VAL A 49 10.92 -7.34 14.51
CA VAL A 49 11.60 -6.98 13.27
C VAL A 49 11.68 -5.47 13.08
N LEU A 50 10.60 -4.73 13.36
CA LEU A 50 10.59 -3.27 13.25
C LEU A 50 11.58 -2.61 14.23
N VAL A 51 11.59 -3.06 15.50
CA VAL A 51 12.53 -2.56 16.51
C VAL A 51 13.99 -2.91 16.15
N LEU A 52 14.23 -4.13 15.68
CA LEU A 52 15.56 -4.53 15.20
C LEU A 52 15.98 -3.69 14.00
N PHE A 53 15.07 -3.43 13.06
CA PHE A 53 15.35 -2.58 11.91
C PHE A 53 15.74 -1.17 12.34
N GLU A 54 14.98 -0.52 13.23
CA GLU A 54 15.33 0.80 13.75
C GLU A 54 16.70 0.79 14.43
N SER A 55 16.98 -0.24 15.24
CA SER A 55 18.22 -0.37 16.00
C SER A 55 19.45 -0.57 15.09
N MET A 56 19.30 -1.34 14.01
CA MET A 56 20.40 -1.69 13.11
C MET A 56 20.63 -0.67 12.00
N SER A 57 19.56 -0.05 11.49
CA SER A 57 19.64 0.93 10.40
C SER A 57 19.87 2.36 10.87
N GLY A 58 19.55 2.66 12.14
CA GLY A 58 19.50 4.04 12.65
C GLY A 58 18.30 4.85 12.13
N LEU A 59 17.42 4.24 11.33
CA LEU A 59 16.18 4.86 10.85
C LEU A 59 15.06 4.71 11.90
N LYS A 60 13.99 5.49 11.74
CA LYS A 60 12.78 5.38 12.57
C LYS A 60 11.57 5.05 11.73
N VAL A 61 10.80 4.07 12.18
CA VAL A 61 9.50 3.70 11.64
C VAL A 61 8.51 4.79 12.01
N ASN A 62 7.80 5.31 11.01
CA ASN A 62 6.78 6.33 11.23
C ASN A 62 5.44 5.70 11.60
N PHE A 63 5.29 5.34 12.88
CA PHE A 63 4.07 4.73 13.42
C PHE A 63 2.80 5.57 13.24
N ASN A 64 2.92 6.89 13.06
CA ASN A 64 1.79 7.78 12.78
C ASN A 64 1.23 7.63 11.37
N LYS A 65 2.08 7.22 10.42
CA LYS A 65 1.73 6.89 9.03
C LYS A 65 1.45 5.40 8.82
N SER A 66 2.04 4.54 9.65
CA SER A 66 1.78 3.10 9.61
C SER A 66 0.37 2.76 10.07
N MET A 67 -0.22 1.74 9.44
CA MET A 67 -1.54 1.22 9.82
C MET A 67 -1.58 -0.29 9.70
N LEU A 68 -2.38 -0.92 10.56
CA LEU A 68 -2.70 -2.35 10.50
C LEU A 68 -4.09 -2.51 9.89
N VAL A 69 -4.18 -3.35 8.85
CA VAL A 69 -5.43 -3.64 8.13
C VAL A 69 -5.77 -5.11 8.29
N GLY A 70 -6.99 -5.40 8.71
CA GLY A 70 -7.51 -6.76 8.82
C GLY A 70 -8.49 -7.08 7.70
N VAL A 71 -8.35 -8.24 7.07
CA VAL A 71 -9.32 -8.77 6.10
C VAL A 71 -10.08 -9.91 6.76
N ASN A 72 -11.40 -9.75 6.93
CA ASN A 72 -12.25 -10.73 7.63
C ASN A 72 -11.77 -11.04 9.08
N ILE A 73 -11.37 -9.98 9.80
CA ILE A 73 -10.92 -10.06 11.20
C ILE A 73 -11.84 -9.18 12.05
N SER A 74 -12.12 -9.57 13.29
CA SER A 74 -12.93 -8.78 14.21
C SER A 74 -12.21 -7.48 14.63
N ASP A 75 -12.95 -6.38 14.67
CA ASP A 75 -12.41 -5.06 15.01
C ASP A 75 -11.75 -5.03 16.39
N SER A 76 -12.32 -5.75 17.38
CA SER A 76 -11.75 -5.86 18.72
C SER A 76 -10.31 -6.39 18.71
N TRP A 77 -10.08 -7.50 18.00
CA TRP A 77 -8.76 -8.09 17.87
C TRP A 77 -7.82 -7.20 17.06
N LEU A 78 -8.33 -6.56 16.01
CA LEU A 78 -7.55 -5.66 15.17
C LEU A 78 -7.04 -4.44 15.95
N HIS A 79 -7.88 -3.86 16.81
CA HIS A 79 -7.49 -2.77 17.70
C HIS A 79 -6.42 -3.18 18.71
N GLU A 80 -6.56 -4.36 19.33
CA GLU A 80 -5.54 -4.89 20.25
C GLU A 80 -4.20 -5.14 19.53
N ALA A 81 -4.24 -5.72 18.33
CA ALA A 81 -3.05 -5.99 17.52
C ALA A 81 -2.38 -4.68 17.03
N ALA A 82 -3.16 -3.68 16.62
CA ALA A 82 -2.66 -2.37 16.21
C ALA A 82 -2.00 -1.63 17.39
N SER A 83 -2.61 -1.70 18.58
CA SER A 83 -2.03 -1.19 19.82
C SER A 83 -0.69 -1.86 20.14
N ALA A 84 -0.61 -3.18 19.99
CA ALA A 84 0.63 -3.93 20.20
C ALA A 84 1.75 -3.55 19.21
N LEU A 85 1.40 -3.12 18.00
CA LEU A 85 2.32 -2.60 16.97
C LEU A 85 2.54 -1.08 17.04
N CYS A 86 1.87 -0.38 17.97
CA CYS A 86 1.89 1.07 18.09
C CYS A 86 1.43 1.82 16.84
N CYS A 87 0.58 1.23 15.99
CA CYS A 87 0.09 1.85 14.76
C CYS A 87 -1.44 2.05 14.78
N LYS A 88 -1.98 2.78 13.81
CA LYS A 88 -3.43 2.98 13.67
C LYS A 88 -4.11 1.75 13.07
N VAL A 89 -5.40 1.57 13.35
CA VAL A 89 -6.24 0.66 12.58
C VAL A 89 -6.58 1.33 11.24
N GLY A 90 -6.32 0.62 10.15
CA GLY A 90 -6.65 1.04 8.78
C GLY A 90 -7.87 0.32 8.24
N ASN A 91 -8.28 0.72 7.03
CA ASN A 91 -9.32 0.05 6.26
C ASN A 91 -8.68 -0.76 5.11
N VAL A 92 -9.38 -1.80 4.63
CA VAL A 92 -8.98 -2.61 3.46
C VAL A 92 -8.77 -1.76 2.22
N SER A 93 -9.56 -0.68 2.07
CA SER A 93 -9.34 0.33 1.05
C SER A 93 -8.33 1.38 1.52
N PHE A 94 -7.08 1.31 1.04
CA PHE A 94 -6.01 2.26 1.37
C PHE A 94 -5.14 2.59 0.14
N LEU A 95 -4.27 3.60 0.24
CA LEU A 95 -3.38 4.00 -0.85
C LEU A 95 -1.99 3.38 -0.70
N TYR A 96 -1.47 2.81 -1.77
CA TYR A 96 -0.09 2.36 -1.88
C TYR A 96 0.48 2.84 -3.21
N LEU A 97 1.61 3.55 -3.18
CA LEU A 97 2.20 4.19 -4.37
C LEU A 97 1.24 5.13 -5.13
N GLY A 98 0.19 5.61 -4.43
CA GLY A 98 -0.83 6.45 -5.01
C GLY A 98 -1.88 5.71 -5.84
N LEU A 99 -1.97 4.39 -5.71
CA LEU A 99 -3.05 3.56 -6.21
C LEU A 99 -3.91 3.03 -5.06
N PRO A 100 -5.24 3.03 -5.20
CA PRO A 100 -6.13 2.44 -4.22
C PRO A 100 -6.03 0.91 -4.25
N ILE A 101 -5.64 0.30 -3.13
CA ILE A 101 -5.65 -1.13 -2.90
C ILE A 101 -6.93 -1.51 -2.15
N GLY A 102 -7.52 -2.66 -2.45
CA GLY A 102 -8.58 -3.27 -1.63
C GLY A 102 -9.93 -2.55 -1.67
N GLY A 103 -10.23 -1.84 -2.76
CA GLY A 103 -11.54 -1.25 -3.04
C GLY A 103 -12.23 -1.90 -4.25
N ASP A 104 -13.47 -1.50 -4.52
CA ASP A 104 -14.24 -2.01 -5.67
C ASP A 104 -13.99 -1.13 -6.92
N PRO A 105 -13.26 -1.63 -7.94
CA PRO A 105 -12.97 -0.86 -9.16
C PRO A 105 -14.22 -0.55 -9.99
N ARG A 106 -15.37 -1.16 -9.70
CA ARG A 106 -16.65 -0.84 -10.35
C ARG A 106 -17.30 0.44 -9.79
N ARG A 107 -16.85 0.93 -8.63
CA ARG A 107 -17.40 2.13 -7.99
C ARG A 107 -16.64 3.37 -8.44
N LEU A 108 -17.38 4.44 -8.75
CA LEU A 108 -16.78 5.73 -9.14
C LEU A 108 -15.80 6.27 -8.08
N GLY A 109 -16.15 6.15 -6.80
CA GLY A 109 -15.30 6.62 -5.70
C GLY A 109 -13.94 5.95 -5.61
N PHE A 110 -13.77 4.73 -6.15
CA PHE A 110 -12.45 4.07 -6.21
C PHE A 110 -11.48 4.86 -7.10
N TRP A 111 -11.98 5.45 -8.19
CA TRP A 111 -11.16 6.16 -9.17
C TRP A 111 -10.98 7.65 -8.86
N GLU A 112 -11.60 8.18 -7.81
CA GLU A 112 -11.64 9.61 -7.52
C GLU A 112 -10.22 10.21 -7.38
N LEU A 113 -9.33 9.54 -6.66
CA LEU A 113 -7.95 9.98 -6.47
C LEU A 113 -7.13 9.96 -7.77
N VAL A 114 -7.37 8.96 -8.63
CA VAL A 114 -6.73 8.86 -9.95
C VAL A 114 -7.23 10.00 -10.84
N LEU A 115 -8.54 10.27 -10.82
CA LEU A 115 -9.16 11.36 -11.57
C LEU A 115 -8.64 12.72 -11.12
N ASP A 116 -8.49 12.94 -9.82
CA ASP A 116 -7.95 14.19 -9.30
C ASP A 116 -6.48 14.40 -9.69
N ARG A 117 -5.69 13.31 -9.74
CA ARG A 117 -4.32 13.37 -10.29
C ARG A 117 -4.31 13.76 -11.76
N ILE A 118 -5.22 13.21 -12.58
CA ILE A 118 -5.38 13.58 -13.99
C ILE A 118 -5.75 15.05 -14.12
N LYS A 119 -6.77 15.51 -13.37
CA LYS A 119 -7.21 16.92 -13.37
C LYS A 119 -6.07 17.86 -12.99
N ASN A 120 -5.31 17.54 -11.95
CA ASN A 120 -4.19 18.35 -11.49
C ASN A 120 -3.09 18.47 -12.55
N ARG A 121 -2.77 17.38 -13.27
CA ARG A 121 -1.80 17.39 -14.38
C ARG A 121 -2.32 18.14 -15.61
N LEU A 122 -3.64 18.12 -15.84
CA LEU A 122 -4.29 18.86 -16.93
C LEU A 122 -4.67 20.31 -16.58
N SER A 123 -4.39 20.78 -15.36
CA SER A 123 -4.74 22.13 -14.92
C SER A 123 -4.18 23.23 -15.84
N GLY A 124 -2.99 23.01 -16.41
CA GLY A 124 -2.34 23.92 -17.36
C GLY A 124 -2.91 23.92 -18.78
N TRP A 125 -3.86 23.03 -19.11
CA TRP A 125 -4.40 22.85 -20.49
C TRP A 125 -4.97 24.13 -21.11
N LYS A 126 -5.62 24.95 -20.28
CA LYS A 126 -6.25 26.21 -20.71
C LYS A 126 -5.25 27.38 -20.81
N SER A 127 -3.96 27.14 -20.61
CA SER A 127 -2.94 28.16 -20.74
C SER A 127 -2.96 28.82 -22.13
N ARG A 128 -2.88 30.15 -22.14
CA ARG A 128 -2.75 30.96 -23.37
C ARG A 128 -1.44 30.70 -24.12
N PHE A 129 -0.45 30.10 -23.45
CA PHE A 129 0.87 29.81 -24.02
C PHE A 129 0.95 28.44 -24.72
N LEU A 130 -0.13 27.64 -24.69
CA LEU A 130 -0.17 26.35 -25.37
C LEU A 130 -0.85 26.47 -26.74
N SER A 131 -0.11 26.10 -27.78
CA SER A 131 -0.66 25.87 -29.11
C SER A 131 -1.63 24.70 -29.11
N PHE A 132 -2.45 24.56 -30.16
CA PHE A 132 -3.32 23.40 -30.33
C PHE A 132 -2.54 22.07 -30.29
N GLY A 133 -1.38 22.02 -30.96
CA GLY A 133 -0.49 20.85 -30.92
C GLY A 133 0.07 20.59 -29.52
N GLY A 134 0.49 21.64 -28.80
CA GLY A 134 0.99 21.52 -27.42
C GLY A 134 -0.08 20.99 -26.47
N ARG A 135 -1.34 21.42 -26.64
CA ARG A 135 -2.49 20.85 -25.94
C ARG A 135 -2.63 19.38 -26.30
N LEU A 136 -2.77 19.00 -27.57
CA LEU A 136 -2.92 17.58 -27.95
C LEU A 136 -1.82 16.67 -27.36
N ILE A 137 -0.56 17.12 -27.36
CA ILE A 137 0.56 16.40 -26.76
C ILE A 137 0.39 16.27 -25.25
N LEU A 138 0.02 17.35 -24.55
CA LEU A 138 -0.27 17.31 -23.11
C LEU A 138 -1.37 16.29 -22.78
N LEU A 139 -2.42 16.21 -23.60
CA LEU A 139 -3.54 15.28 -23.38
C LEU A 139 -3.03 13.84 -23.46
N LYS A 140 -2.34 13.54 -24.56
CA LYS A 140 -1.81 12.21 -24.85
C LYS A 140 -0.82 11.81 -23.76
N SER A 141 0.10 12.70 -23.41
CA SER A 141 1.09 12.42 -22.36
C SER A 141 0.44 12.09 -21.02
N VAL A 142 -0.55 12.87 -20.58
CA VAL A 142 -1.16 12.68 -19.26
C VAL A 142 -2.07 11.45 -19.25
N LEU A 143 -2.95 11.31 -20.23
CA LEU A 143 -3.88 10.19 -20.29
C LEU A 143 -3.13 8.88 -20.50
N THR A 144 -2.19 8.80 -21.45
CA THR A 144 -1.48 7.54 -21.70
C THR A 144 -0.64 7.12 -20.49
N SER A 145 0.15 8.01 -19.90
CA SER A 145 1.04 7.62 -18.79
C SER A 145 0.30 7.25 -17.51
N LEU A 146 -0.73 8.01 -17.11
CA LEU A 146 -1.45 7.76 -15.86
C LEU A 146 -2.38 6.55 -15.96
N PHE A 147 -3.03 6.34 -17.12
CA PHE A 147 -3.85 5.14 -17.31
C PHE A 147 -2.99 3.87 -17.37
N VAL A 148 -1.85 3.92 -18.07
CA VAL A 148 -0.93 2.78 -18.09
C VAL A 148 -0.47 2.45 -16.68
N TYR A 149 -0.05 3.44 -15.89
CA TYR A 149 0.37 3.23 -14.50
C TYR A 149 -0.73 2.67 -13.59
N ALA A 150 -1.99 3.08 -13.80
CA ALA A 150 -3.09 2.63 -12.95
C ALA A 150 -3.61 1.22 -13.30
N LEU A 151 -3.32 0.73 -14.51
CA LEU A 151 -3.81 -0.55 -15.02
C LEU A 151 -2.71 -1.61 -15.18
N SER A 152 -1.44 -1.21 -15.11
CA SER A 152 -0.27 -2.10 -15.06
C SER A 152 -0.15 -2.79 -13.70
#